data_AF-A0A7X7QJ97-F1
#
_entry.id   AF-A0A7X7QJ97-F1
#
_cell.length_a   1.000
_cell.length_b   1.000
_cell.length_c   1.000
_cell.angle_alpha   90.00
_cell.angle_beta   90.00
_cell.angle_gamma   90.00
#
_symmetry.space_group_name_H-M   'P 1'
#
loop_
_entity.id
_entity.type
_entity.pdbx_description
1 polymer ?
#
loop_
_entity_poly.entity_id
_entity_poly.type
_entity_poly.pdbx_seq_one_letter_code
_entity_poly.pdbx_strand_id
1 'polypeptide(L)'
;MSIQSLVRDLKTRNNSKIVMLVADGLGGLPVEPGGPTELEAARTPNLDALAKRGTQGSMYPIAPGITPGSGPGHLSLFGYDPVKHLIGRGALEATGVGFKLTSKDVAVRCNFCTLDAAGNIADRRAGRIPTEESAPLAVRLR
;
A
#
# COMPACT_ATOMS: atom_id res chain seq x y z
N MET A 1 -12.87 -0.81 24.76
CA MET A 1 -13.58 -0.11 23.65
C MET A 1 -12.62 -0.07 22.47
N SER A 2 -13.02 -0.51 21.27
CA SER A 2 -12.14 -0.43 20.10
C SER A 2 -12.13 0.98 19.51
N ILE A 3 -11.05 1.35 18.80
CA ILE A 3 -10.98 2.64 18.10
C ILE A 3 -12.18 2.84 17.15
N GLN A 4 -12.65 1.77 16.50
CA GLN A 4 -13.81 1.84 15.61
C GLN A 4 -15.11 2.13 16.36
N SER A 5 -15.33 1.53 17.53
CA SER A 5 -16.50 1.86 18.36
C SER A 5 -16.47 3.33 18.79
N LEU A 6 -15.32 3.81 19.25
CA LEU A 6 -15.16 5.20 19.69
C LEU A 6 -15.41 6.18 18.54
N VAL A 7 -14.82 5.95 17.36
CA VAL A 7 -15.00 6.82 16.18
C VAL A 7 -16.47 6.86 15.74
N ARG A 8 -17.22 5.75 15.85
CA ARG A 8 -18.65 5.72 15.51
C ARG A 8 -19.49 6.59 16.44
N ASP A 9 -19.13 6.65 17.72
CA ASP A 9 -19.85 7.44 18.72
C ASP A 9 -19.52 8.93 18.61
N LEU A 10 -18.28 9.26 18.23
CA LEU A 10 -17.80 10.64 18.10
C LEU A 10 -18.12 11.29 16.74
N LYS A 11 -18.56 10.52 15.73
CA LYS A 11 -18.79 11.06 14.39
C LYS A 11 -19.93 12.10 14.39
N THR A 12 -19.70 13.23 13.76
CA THR A 12 -20.71 14.24 13.51
C THR A 12 -20.99 14.34 12.00
N ARG A 13 -22.25 14.51 11.62
CA ARG A 13 -22.62 14.68 10.22
C ARG A 13 -22.34 16.11 9.80
N ASN A 14 -21.70 16.29 8.65
CA ASN A 14 -21.51 17.58 8.02
C ASN A 14 -21.74 17.46 6.51
N ASN A 15 -21.69 18.60 5.81
CA ASN A 15 -21.88 18.68 4.36
C ASN A 15 -20.56 18.83 3.60
N SER A 16 -19.41 18.65 4.25
CA SER A 16 -18.10 18.75 3.61
C SER A 16 -17.66 17.40 3.03
N LYS A 17 -16.65 17.44 2.16
CA LYS A 17 -16.00 16.25 1.62
C LYS A 17 -14.63 16.11 2.27
N ILE A 18 -14.21 14.87 2.52
CA ILE A 18 -12.87 14.55 2.98
C ILE A 18 -12.05 14.10 1.78
N VAL A 19 -10.86 14.67 1.61
CA VAL A 19 -9.86 14.21 0.65
C VAL A 19 -8.67 13.68 1.45
N MET A 20 -8.38 12.38 1.30
CA MET A 20 -7.19 11.74 1.87
C MET A 20 -6.19 11.51 0.75
N LEU A 21 -5.09 12.25 0.76
CA LEU A 21 -3.97 12.08 -0.18
C LEU A 21 -2.87 11.27 0.50
N VAL A 22 -2.47 10.18 -0.13
CA VAL A 22 -1.39 9.29 0.33
C VAL A 22 -0.24 9.37 -0.66
N ALA A 23 0.91 9.87 -0.22
CA ALA A 23 2.15 9.81 -0.98
C ALA A 23 2.92 8.55 -0.53
N ASP A 24 2.93 7.51 -1.36
CA ASP A 24 3.58 6.24 -1.03
C ASP A 24 5.10 6.44 -0.92
N GLY A 25 5.69 5.87 0.14
CA GLY A 25 7.13 6.01 0.41
C GLY A 25 7.61 7.44 0.70
N LEU A 26 6.75 8.35 1.17
CA LEU A 26 7.11 9.75 1.43
C LEU A 26 8.21 9.92 2.50
N GLY A 27 8.21 9.04 3.52
CA GLY A 27 9.20 9.07 4.59
C GLY A 27 10.60 8.74 4.07
N GLY A 28 11.58 9.54 4.46
CA GLY A 28 12.94 9.45 3.97
C GLY A 28 13.99 9.70 5.05
N LEU A 29 15.26 9.58 4.68
CA LEU A 29 16.40 9.81 5.57
C LEU A 29 17.45 10.67 4.85
N PRO A 30 18.17 11.54 5.57
CA PRO A 30 19.29 12.26 4.98
C PRO A 30 20.34 11.31 4.41
N VAL A 31 20.86 11.63 3.22
CA VAL A 31 21.97 10.89 2.59
C VAL A 31 23.23 11.00 3.45
N GLU A 32 23.50 12.21 3.95
CA GLU A 32 24.62 12.51 4.83
C GLU A 32 24.12 12.95 6.21
N PRO A 33 24.84 12.64 7.31
CA PRO A 33 24.46 13.09 8.64
C PRO A 33 24.25 14.61 8.72
N GLY A 34 23.06 15.03 9.17
CA GLY A 34 22.70 16.45 9.29
C GLY A 34 22.22 17.12 7.99
N GLY A 35 22.18 16.40 6.87
CA GLY A 35 21.57 16.86 5.63
C GLY A 35 20.03 16.81 5.66
N PRO A 36 19.36 17.30 4.60
CA PRO A 36 17.92 17.18 4.45
C PRO A 36 17.52 15.76 4.04
N THR A 37 16.32 15.35 4.43
CA THR A 37 15.57 14.26 3.78
C THR A 37 15.20 14.63 2.35
N GLU A 38 14.76 13.65 1.56
CA GLU A 38 14.31 13.84 0.18
C GLU A 38 13.15 14.84 0.09
N LEU A 39 12.22 14.81 1.05
CA LEU A 39 11.09 15.75 1.09
C LEU A 39 11.53 17.17 1.45
N GLU A 40 12.48 17.32 2.37
CA GLU A 40 13.03 18.63 2.76
C GLU A 40 13.88 19.25 1.64
N ALA A 41 14.58 18.44 0.86
CA ALA A 41 15.35 18.90 -0.29
C ALA A 41 14.45 19.30 -1.48
N ALA A 42 13.25 18.73 -1.58
CA ALA A 42 12.33 18.98 -2.67
C ALA A 42 11.63 20.34 -2.57
N ARG A 43 11.51 21.04 -3.70
CA ARG A 43 10.73 22.28 -3.79
C ARG A 43 9.23 21.96 -3.81
N THR A 44 8.54 22.09 -2.67
CA THR A 44 7.13 21.69 -2.52
C THR A 44 6.18 22.84 -2.09
N PRO A 45 6.11 23.97 -2.83
CA PRO A 45 5.43 25.19 -2.39
C PRO A 45 3.94 25.01 -2.04
N ASN A 46 3.25 24.08 -2.70
CA ASN A 46 1.86 23.77 -2.41
C ASN A 46 1.69 22.98 -1.10
N LEU A 47 2.59 22.02 -0.84
CA LEU A 47 2.59 21.26 0.41
C LEU A 47 3.00 22.16 1.58
N ASP A 48 4.00 23.02 1.38
CA ASP A 48 4.41 24.04 2.35
C ASP A 48 3.26 25.00 2.70
N ALA A 49 2.52 25.46 1.69
CA ALA A 49 1.37 26.35 1.89
C ALA A 49 0.19 25.64 2.60
N LEU A 50 0.02 24.32 2.41
CA LEU A 50 -0.95 23.52 3.15
C LEU A 50 -0.50 23.33 4.61
N ALA A 51 0.76 22.99 4.82
CA ALA A 51 1.35 22.81 6.15
C ALA A 51 1.20 24.08 7.01
N LYS A 52 1.49 25.26 6.44
CA LYS A 52 1.37 26.57 7.13
C LYS A 52 -0.06 26.95 7.54
N ARG A 53 -1.08 26.48 6.82
CA ARG A 53 -2.50 26.80 7.07
C ARG A 53 -3.24 25.71 7.82
N GLY A 54 -2.64 24.53 7.96
CA GLY A 54 -3.26 23.34 8.52
C GLY A 54 -2.68 22.96 9.88
N THR A 55 -2.85 21.70 10.22
CA THR A 55 -2.25 21.07 11.39
C THR A 55 -1.30 19.98 10.93
N GLN A 56 -0.13 19.91 11.55
CA GLN A 56 0.91 18.94 11.25
C GLN A 56 1.04 17.94 12.40
N GLY A 57 1.56 16.76 12.08
CA GLY A 57 1.88 15.73 13.06
C GLY A 57 2.58 14.55 12.40
N SER A 58 3.08 13.65 13.23
CA SER A 58 3.65 12.38 12.80
C SER A 58 2.64 11.27 13.05
N MET A 59 2.65 10.24 12.18
CA MET A 59 1.80 9.06 12.36
C MET A 59 2.65 7.80 12.40
N TYR A 60 2.28 6.86 13.26
CA TYR A 60 2.74 5.47 13.18
C TYR A 60 1.67 4.68 12.43
N PRO A 61 1.95 4.21 11.19
CA PRO A 61 0.93 3.50 10.41
C PRO A 61 0.44 2.22 11.10
N ILE A 62 1.28 1.56 11.90
CA ILE A 62 0.90 0.35 12.66
C ILE A 62 1.20 0.56 14.14
N ALA A 63 2.48 0.60 14.50
CA ALA A 63 2.96 0.89 15.85
C ALA A 63 4.43 1.31 15.80
N PRO A 64 4.99 1.92 16.87
CA PRO A 64 6.41 2.17 16.96
C PRO A 64 7.23 0.90 16.71
N GLY A 65 8.24 0.99 15.84
CA GLY A 65 9.11 -0.14 15.48
C GLY A 65 8.51 -1.16 14.51
N ILE A 66 7.27 -0.98 14.04
CA ILE A 66 6.64 -1.89 13.06
C ILE A 66 6.63 -1.24 11.67
N THR A 67 7.45 -1.77 10.76
CA THR A 67 7.48 -1.36 9.35
C THR A 67 6.23 -1.86 8.62
N PRO A 68 5.39 -0.96 8.05
CA PRO A 68 4.20 -1.37 7.32
C PRO A 68 4.53 -1.88 5.92
N GLY A 69 3.89 -2.97 5.50
CA GLY A 69 3.65 -3.22 4.07
C GLY A 69 2.42 -2.43 3.59
N SER A 70 2.29 -2.21 2.27
CA SER A 70 1.20 -1.39 1.71
C SER A 70 -0.20 -1.85 2.13
N GLY A 71 -0.44 -3.17 2.26
CA GLY A 71 -1.74 -3.71 2.69
C GLY A 71 -2.12 -3.26 4.10
N PRO A 72 -1.38 -3.69 5.14
CA PRO A 72 -1.55 -3.21 6.51
C PRO A 72 -1.55 -1.68 6.64
N GLY A 73 -0.66 -0.98 5.92
CA GLY A 73 -0.59 0.49 5.96
C GLY A 73 -1.87 1.18 5.49
N HIS A 74 -2.47 0.71 4.37
CA HIS A 74 -3.73 1.27 3.89
C HIS A 74 -4.91 0.90 4.80
N LEU A 75 -4.93 -0.31 5.38
CA LEU A 75 -5.98 -0.69 6.34
C LEU A 75 -6.03 0.26 7.53
N SER A 76 -4.87 0.62 8.08
CA SER A 76 -4.76 1.60 9.15
C SER A 76 -5.30 2.98 8.77
N LEU A 77 -4.98 3.45 7.56
CA LEU A 77 -5.49 4.74 7.05
C LEU A 77 -7.02 4.77 6.96
N PHE A 78 -7.65 3.63 6.67
CA PHE A 78 -9.11 3.49 6.66
C PHE A 78 -9.71 3.17 8.04
N GLY A 79 -8.91 3.19 9.12
CA GLY A 79 -9.35 3.02 10.50
C GLY A 79 -9.50 1.56 10.96
N TYR A 80 -9.01 0.60 10.18
CA TYR A 80 -8.95 -0.81 10.60
C TYR A 80 -7.70 -1.06 11.43
N ASP A 81 -7.82 -1.90 12.45
CA ASP A 81 -6.65 -2.42 13.17
C ASP A 81 -5.94 -3.46 12.28
N PRO A 82 -4.73 -3.17 11.77
CA PRO A 82 -4.03 -4.05 10.83
C PRO A 82 -3.44 -5.29 11.50
N VAL A 83 -3.32 -5.32 12.83
CA VAL A 83 -2.84 -6.48 13.60
C VAL A 83 -3.99 -7.46 13.84
N LYS A 84 -5.19 -6.93 14.05
CA LYS A 84 -6.41 -7.74 14.18
C LYS A 84 -6.95 -8.22 12.83
N HIS A 85 -6.96 -7.35 11.82
CA HIS A 85 -7.54 -7.62 10.50
C HIS A 85 -6.44 -7.95 9.49
N LEU A 86 -5.88 -9.16 9.62
CA LEU A 86 -4.85 -9.66 8.71
C LEU A 86 -5.47 -10.04 7.36
N ILE A 87 -5.19 -9.24 6.33
CA ILE A 87 -5.56 -9.55 4.95
C ILE A 87 -4.30 -9.99 4.21
N GLY A 88 -4.31 -11.23 3.70
CA GLY A 88 -3.21 -11.77 2.91
C GLY A 88 -3.03 -11.01 1.59
N ARG A 89 -1.78 -10.86 1.14
CA ARG A 89 -1.45 -10.15 -0.10
C ARG A 89 -2.18 -10.72 -1.31
N GLY A 90 -2.35 -12.05 -1.39
CA GLY A 90 -3.09 -12.69 -2.48
C GLY A 90 -4.53 -12.19 -2.59
N ALA A 91 -5.22 -12.00 -1.44
CA ALA A 91 -6.59 -11.50 -1.43
C ALA A 91 -6.69 -10.05 -1.89
N LEU A 92 -5.74 -9.20 -1.48
CA LEU A 92 -5.66 -7.80 -1.94
C LEU A 92 -5.43 -7.70 -3.45
N GLU A 93 -4.48 -8.47 -3.99
CA GLU A 93 -4.15 -8.47 -5.42
C GLU A 93 -5.31 -9.01 -6.26
N ALA A 94 -5.94 -10.11 -5.84
CA ALA A 94 -7.11 -10.69 -6.52
C ALA A 94 -8.27 -9.68 -6.57
N THR A 95 -8.56 -9.02 -5.46
CA THR A 95 -9.58 -7.96 -5.42
C THR A 95 -9.20 -6.79 -6.32
N GLY A 96 -7.91 -6.42 -6.37
CA GLY A 96 -7.39 -5.34 -7.21
C GLY A 96 -7.56 -5.55 -8.71
N VAL A 97 -7.54 -6.81 -9.17
CA VAL A 97 -7.84 -7.16 -10.58
C VAL A 97 -9.33 -7.45 -10.83
N GLY A 98 -10.20 -7.14 -9.86
CA GLY A 98 -11.64 -7.35 -9.97
C GLY A 98 -12.10 -8.80 -9.79
N PHE A 99 -11.24 -9.68 -9.29
CA PHE A 99 -11.63 -11.06 -8.99
C PHE A 99 -12.48 -11.11 -7.71
N LYS A 100 -13.69 -11.66 -7.81
CA LYS A 100 -14.60 -11.81 -6.67
C LYS A 100 -14.20 -13.00 -5.83
N LEU A 101 -13.58 -12.74 -4.67
CA LEU A 101 -13.23 -13.77 -3.69
C LEU A 101 -14.40 -14.12 -2.77
N THR A 102 -14.42 -15.38 -2.34
CA THR A 102 -15.29 -15.93 -1.31
C THR A 102 -14.45 -16.52 -0.18
N SER A 103 -15.09 -16.90 0.92
CA SER A 103 -14.41 -17.55 2.05
C SER A 103 -13.87 -18.96 1.72
N LYS A 104 -14.19 -19.51 0.55
CA LYS A 104 -13.71 -20.83 0.10
C LYS A 104 -12.47 -20.72 -0.81
N ASP A 105 -12.08 -19.52 -1.20
CA ASP A 105 -11.00 -19.31 -2.16
C ASP A 105 -9.65 -19.09 -1.46
N VAL A 106 -8.59 -19.57 -2.10
CA VAL A 106 -7.21 -19.25 -1.74
C VAL A 106 -6.59 -18.49 -2.91
N ALA A 107 -6.24 -17.23 -2.68
CA ALA A 107 -5.58 -16.40 -3.68
C ALA A 107 -4.07 -16.41 -3.49
N VAL A 108 -3.33 -16.65 -4.57
CA VAL A 108 -1.86 -16.65 -4.60
C VAL A 108 -1.40 -15.63 -5.61
N ARG A 109 -0.39 -14.84 -5.23
CA ARG A 109 0.28 -13.94 -6.16
C ARG A 109 1.38 -14.72 -6.90
N CYS A 110 1.30 -14.72 -8.22
CA CYS A 110 2.27 -15.37 -9.09
C CYS A 110 2.99 -14.34 -9.95
N ASN A 111 4.20 -14.68 -10.39
CA ASN A 111 4.91 -13.99 -11.45
C ASN A 111 5.21 -15.00 -12.57
N PHE A 112 5.21 -14.55 -13.82
CA PHE A 112 5.93 -15.27 -14.87
C PHE A 112 7.44 -15.18 -14.62
N CYS A 113 8.15 -16.29 -14.85
CA CYS A 113 9.60 -16.35 -14.71
C CYS A 113 10.22 -17.09 -15.90
N THR A 114 11.49 -16.81 -16.17
CA THR A 114 12.30 -17.53 -17.17
C THR A 114 13.13 -18.57 -16.46
N LEU A 115 13.11 -19.80 -16.98
CA LEU A 115 13.98 -20.89 -16.52
C LEU A 115 15.20 -21.01 -17.42
N ASP A 116 16.36 -21.33 -16.85
CA ASP A 116 17.54 -21.74 -17.62
C ASP A 116 17.41 -23.20 -18.11
N ALA A 117 18.40 -23.67 -18.87
CA ALA A 117 18.43 -25.03 -19.38
C ALA A 117 18.51 -26.12 -18.29
N ALA A 118 18.93 -25.77 -17.08
CA ALA A 118 18.98 -26.66 -15.92
C ALA A 118 17.70 -26.61 -15.08
N GLY A 119 16.72 -25.79 -15.45
CA GLY A 119 15.45 -25.62 -14.75
C GLY A 119 15.48 -24.62 -13.59
N ASN A 120 16.56 -23.86 -13.40
CA ASN A 120 16.64 -22.83 -12.37
C ASN A 120 15.98 -21.53 -12.84
N ILE A 121 15.49 -20.73 -11.90
CA ILE A 121 14.94 -19.40 -12.21
C ILE A 121 16.07 -18.46 -12.63
N ALA A 122 16.17 -18.19 -13.93
CA ALA A 122 17.11 -17.23 -14.51
C ALA A 122 16.62 -15.78 -14.39
N ASP A 123 15.31 -15.56 -14.50
CA ASP A 123 14.69 -14.25 -14.29
C ASP A 123 13.32 -14.39 -13.62
N ARG A 124 13.19 -13.87 -12.40
CA ARG A 124 11.95 -13.86 -11.59
C ARG A 124 10.80 -13.02 -12.15
N ARG A 125 11.01 -12.30 -13.26
CA ARG A 125 9.99 -11.46 -13.92
C ARG A 125 9.84 -11.74 -15.42
N ALA A 126 10.60 -12.69 -15.97
CA ALA A 126 10.59 -12.99 -17.40
C ALA A 126 10.70 -11.74 -18.31
N GLY A 127 11.66 -10.86 -18.04
CA GLY A 127 11.86 -9.62 -18.80
C GLY A 127 10.76 -8.57 -18.59
N ARG A 128 9.83 -8.78 -17.64
CA ARG A 128 8.61 -7.96 -17.47
C ARG A 128 7.77 -7.92 -18.76
N ILE A 129 7.42 -9.10 -19.27
CA ILE A 129 6.49 -9.22 -20.40
C ILE A 129 5.27 -8.27 -20.26
N PRO A 130 4.92 -7.50 -21.30
CA PRO A 130 3.78 -6.59 -21.28
C PRO A 130 2.45 -7.31 -20.98
N THR A 131 1.43 -6.55 -20.59
CA THR A 131 0.12 -7.12 -20.20
C THR A 131 -0.56 -7.77 -21.39
N GLU A 132 -0.40 -7.17 -22.57
CA GLU A 132 -0.94 -7.61 -23.85
C GLU A 132 -0.45 -9.01 -24.23
N GLU A 133 0.79 -9.33 -23.89
CA GLU A 133 1.42 -10.63 -24.17
C GLU A 133 1.19 -11.65 -23.05
N SER A 134 1.21 -11.21 -21.79
CA SER A 134 1.13 -12.07 -20.61
C SER A 134 -0.30 -12.51 -20.26
N ALA A 135 -1.32 -11.68 -20.55
CA ALA A 135 -2.71 -11.99 -20.23
C ALA A 135 -3.22 -13.26 -20.97
N PRO A 136 -2.98 -13.45 -22.28
CA PRO A 136 -3.33 -14.69 -22.97
C PRO A 136 -2.64 -15.94 -22.37
N LEU A 137 -1.39 -15.80 -21.92
CA LEU A 137 -0.67 -16.90 -21.26
C LEU A 137 -1.35 -17.28 -19.93
N ALA A 138 -1.77 -16.29 -19.14
CA ALA A 138 -2.47 -16.53 -17.89
C ALA A 138 -3.82 -17.22 -18.09
N VAL A 139 -4.54 -16.89 -19.19
CA VAL A 139 -5.79 -17.57 -19.56
C VAL A 139 -5.53 -19.02 -19.93
N ARG A 140 -4.45 -19.32 -20.66
CA ARG A 140 -4.08 -20.70 -21.05
C ARG A 140 -3.69 -21.62 -19.88
N LEU A 141 -3.39 -21.05 -18.71
CA LEU A 141 -3.04 -21.80 -17.50
C LEU A 141 -4.26 -22.16 -16.64
N ARG A 142 -5.46 -21.68 -17.00
CA ARG A 142 -6.74 -22.07 -16.38
C ARG A 142 -7.27 -23.35 -17.02
#